data_AF-A0A2G8KBD5-F1
#
_entry.id   AF-A0A2G8KBD5-F1
#
_cell.length_a   1.000
_cell.length_b   1.000
_cell.length_c   1.000
_cell.angle_alpha   90.00
_cell.angle_beta   90.00
_cell.angle_gamma   90.00
#
_symmetry.space_group_name_H-M   'P 1'
#
loop_
_entity.id
_entity.type
_entity.pdbx_description
1 polymer ?
#
loop_
_entity_poly.entity_id
_entity_poly.type
_entity_poly.pdbx_seq_one_letter_code
_entity_poly.pdbx_strand_id
1 'polypeptide(L)'
;VPSIVRSVGPEQVLTMRQQTQIYWDRYFSSVEKIILTTLEIIKERVELHNAKKMFAWNHPPGGLLIHPSFSYHRAAFPFFALHEGAPPSEKFTAVILARTPIISISAPS
;
A
#
# COMPACT_ATOMS: atom_id res chain seq x y z
N VAL A 1 40.19 16.24 -0.73
CA VAL A 1 39.04 15.49 -0.15
C VAL A 1 39.14 15.48 1.38
N PRO A 2 38.08 15.89 2.11
CA PRO A 2 38.09 16.06 3.58
C PRO A 2 38.40 14.77 4.35
N SER A 3 39.04 14.87 5.53
CA SER A 3 39.44 13.73 6.38
C SER A 3 38.27 12.88 6.86
N ILE A 4 37.10 13.49 7.07
CA ILE A 4 35.85 12.84 7.51
C ILE A 4 35.36 11.81 6.48
N VAL A 5 35.54 12.07 5.18
CA VAL A 5 35.15 11.12 4.13
C VAL A 5 36.10 9.91 4.09
N ARG A 6 37.35 10.08 4.57
CA ARG A 6 38.37 9.02 4.65
C ARG A 6 38.17 8.08 5.83
N SER A 7 37.45 8.49 6.89
CA SER A 7 37.15 7.63 8.05
C SER A 7 35.97 6.69 7.82
N VAL A 8 35.23 6.84 6.72
CA VAL A 8 34.10 5.97 6.39
C VAL A 8 34.63 4.67 5.80
N GLY A 9 34.43 3.57 6.53
CA GLY A 9 34.85 2.23 6.09
C GLY A 9 33.98 1.69 4.94
N PRO A 10 34.48 0.72 4.16
CA PRO A 10 33.74 0.13 3.03
C PRO A 10 32.39 -0.49 3.44
N GLU A 11 32.30 -1.11 4.63
CA GLU A 11 31.04 -1.64 5.19
C GLU A 11 29.99 -0.56 5.47
N GLN A 12 30.43 0.59 5.99
CA GLN A 12 29.54 1.74 6.19
C GLN A 12 29.05 2.28 4.85
N VAL A 13 29.92 2.37 3.84
CA VAL A 13 29.53 2.75 2.48
C VAL A 13 28.48 1.78 1.91
N LEU A 14 28.66 0.46 2.10
CA LEU A 14 27.69 -0.54 1.66
C LEU A 14 26.35 -0.38 2.37
N THR A 15 26.37 -0.17 3.69
CA THR A 15 25.16 0.05 4.50
C THR A 15 24.40 1.28 4.02
N MET A 16 25.10 2.40 3.77
CA MET A 16 24.48 3.64 3.26
C MET A 16 23.85 3.44 1.87
N ARG A 17 24.46 2.62 1.01
CA ARG A 17 23.89 2.26 -0.30
C ARG A 17 22.59 1.46 -0.14
N GLN A 18 22.59 0.44 0.73
CA GLN A 18 21.38 -0.35 1.01
C GLN A 18 20.26 0.51 1.60
N GLN A 19 20.60 1.41 2.54
CA GLN A 19 19.64 2.38 3.08
C GLN A 19 19.04 3.25 1.97
N THR A 20 19.88 3.78 1.08
CA THR A 20 19.42 4.59 -0.06
C THR A 20 18.48 3.80 -0.96
N GLN A 21 18.78 2.53 -1.25
CA GLN A 21 17.90 1.65 -2.02
C GLN A 21 16.55 1.45 -1.34
N ILE A 22 16.52 1.21 -0.03
CA ILE A 22 15.28 1.08 0.74
C ILE A 22 14.46 2.38 0.69
N TYR A 23 15.11 3.53 0.87
CA TYR A 23 14.41 4.82 0.78
C TYR A 23 13.85 5.06 -0.61
N TRP A 24 14.63 4.77 -1.64
CA TRP A 24 14.21 4.88 -3.03
C TRP A 24 13.00 4.00 -3.31
N ASP A 25 13.08 2.71 -3.00
CA ASP A 25 11.99 1.75 -3.20
C ASP A 25 10.71 2.15 -2.45
N ARG A 26 10.82 2.52 -1.17
CA ARG A 26 9.69 2.98 -0.37
C ARG A 26 9.10 4.30 -0.87
N TYR A 27 9.93 5.25 -1.27
CA TYR A 27 9.48 6.54 -1.77
C TYR A 27 8.72 6.35 -3.09
N PHE A 28 9.34 5.73 -4.09
CA PHE A 28 8.72 5.55 -5.41
C PHE A 28 7.50 4.63 -5.37
N SER A 29 7.52 3.56 -4.56
CA SER A 29 6.34 2.70 -4.38
C SER A 29 5.18 3.41 -3.65
N SER A 30 5.45 4.49 -2.93
CA SER A 30 4.42 5.30 -2.27
C SER A 30 3.80 6.35 -3.19
N VAL A 31 4.55 6.87 -4.18
CA VAL A 31 4.08 7.95 -5.07
C VAL A 31 2.82 7.53 -5.83
N GLU A 32 2.79 6.32 -6.39
CA GLU A 32 1.60 5.79 -7.07
C GLU A 32 0.39 5.77 -6.13
N LYS A 33 0.56 5.28 -4.90
CA LYS A 33 -0.50 5.20 -3.89
C LYS A 33 -1.00 6.58 -3.47
N ILE A 34 -0.11 7.56 -3.33
CA ILE A 34 -0.46 8.95 -3.01
C ILE A 34 -1.32 9.52 -4.15
N ILE A 35 -0.86 9.42 -5.39
CA ILE A 35 -1.58 9.94 -6.56
C ILE A 35 -2.97 9.32 -6.65
N LEU A 36 -3.07 7.98 -6.61
CA LEU A 36 -4.35 7.28 -6.67
C LEU A 36 -5.28 7.67 -5.51
N THR A 37 -4.75 7.78 -4.30
CA THR A 37 -5.52 8.20 -3.12
C THR A 37 -6.07 9.61 -3.30
N THR A 38 -5.24 10.55 -3.74
CA THR A 38 -5.64 11.94 -3.95
C THR A 38 -6.72 12.05 -5.02
N LEU A 39 -6.55 11.36 -6.16
CA LEU A 39 -7.52 11.37 -7.25
C LEU A 39 -8.86 10.77 -6.81
N GLU A 40 -8.84 9.67 -6.07
CA GLU A 40 -10.06 9.05 -5.56
C GLU A 40 -10.77 9.94 -4.53
N ILE A 41 -10.04 10.61 -3.63
CA ILE A 41 -10.64 11.57 -2.69
C ILE A 41 -11.28 12.76 -3.42
N ILE A 42 -10.62 13.27 -4.48
CA ILE A 42 -11.19 14.35 -5.30
C ILE A 42 -12.47 13.86 -5.98
N LYS A 43 -12.45 12.66 -6.58
CA LYS A 43 -13.64 12.05 -7.20
C LYS A 43 -14.78 11.91 -6.20
N GLU A 44 -14.52 11.41 -4.99
CA GLU A 44 -15.53 11.26 -3.92
C GLU A 44 -16.15 12.60 -3.51
N ARG A 45 -15.40 13.72 -3.60
CA ARG A 45 -15.92 15.06 -3.30
C ARG A 45 -16.78 15.64 -4.42
N VAL A 46 -16.57 15.20 -5.67
CA VAL A 46 -17.43 15.55 -6.82
C VAL A 46 -18.70 14.68 -6.80
N GLU A 47 -18.55 13.39 -6.54
CA GLU A 47 -19.62 12.39 -6.49
C GLU A 47 -19.96 12.01 -5.04
N LEU A 48 -20.55 12.94 -4.28
CA LEU A 48 -20.79 12.75 -2.84
C LEU A 48 -21.59 11.48 -2.48
N HIS A 49 -22.47 11.01 -3.36
CA HIS A 49 -23.23 9.78 -3.17
C HIS A 49 -22.36 8.51 -3.21
N ASN A 50 -21.17 8.59 -3.82
CA ASN A 50 -20.18 7.52 -3.90
C ASN A 50 -19.06 7.64 -2.86
N ALA A 51 -19.12 8.66 -1.99
CA ALA A 51 -18.07 8.91 -1.00
C ALA A 51 -17.94 7.75 -0.01
N LYS A 52 -16.73 7.21 0.15
CA LYS A 52 -16.44 6.18 1.13
C LYS A 52 -16.51 6.76 2.54
N LYS A 53 -16.82 5.90 3.51
CA LYS A 53 -16.77 6.28 4.93
C LYS A 53 -15.32 6.46 5.36
N MET A 54 -15.08 7.38 6.30
CA MET A 54 -13.73 7.70 6.82
C MET A 54 -12.97 6.47 7.36
N PHE A 55 -13.68 5.47 7.90
CA PHE A 55 -13.02 4.24 8.37
C PHE A 55 -12.32 3.47 7.24
N ALA A 56 -12.83 3.52 6.01
CA ALA A 56 -12.22 2.87 4.85
C ALA A 56 -10.86 3.51 4.50
N TRP A 57 -10.71 4.81 4.71
CA TRP A 57 -9.47 5.54 4.46
C TRP A 57 -8.42 5.35 5.57
N ASN A 58 -8.85 5.20 6.82
CA ASN A 58 -7.95 5.24 7.98
C ASN A 58 -7.59 3.88 8.57
N HIS A 59 -8.12 2.78 8.02
CA HIS A 59 -7.82 1.43 8.51
C HIS A 59 -7.39 0.54 7.35
N PRO A 60 -6.49 -0.44 7.59
CA PRO A 60 -6.15 -1.45 6.59
C PRO A 60 -7.40 -2.17 6.06
N PRO A 61 -7.45 -2.52 4.76
CA PRO A 61 -6.38 -2.43 3.76
C PRO A 61 -6.24 -1.03 3.11
N GLY A 62 -7.07 -0.06 3.49
CA GLY A 62 -7.08 1.31 2.96
C GLY A 62 -8.12 1.55 1.88
N GLY A 63 -8.46 2.82 1.64
CA GLY A 63 -9.63 3.21 0.85
C GLY A 63 -9.54 2.87 -0.64
N LEU A 64 -8.32 2.71 -1.17
CA LEU A 64 -8.09 2.28 -2.56
C LEU A 64 -8.49 0.83 -2.82
N LEU A 65 -8.50 -0.02 -1.79
CA LEU A 65 -8.79 -1.45 -1.90
C LEU A 65 -10.23 -1.79 -1.52
N ILE A 66 -11.02 -0.79 -1.11
CA ILE A 66 -12.41 -0.94 -0.68
C ILE A 66 -13.32 -0.37 -1.75
N HIS A 67 -14.14 -1.23 -2.36
CA HIS A 67 -15.09 -0.78 -3.37
C HIS A 67 -16.31 -0.09 -2.70
N PRO A 68 -16.70 1.12 -3.12
CA PRO A 68 -17.83 1.85 -2.52
C PRO A 68 -19.15 1.08 -2.56
N SER A 69 -19.36 0.26 -3.60
CA SER A 69 -20.63 -0.46 -3.80
C SER A 69 -20.76 -1.75 -2.98
N PHE A 70 -19.74 -2.16 -2.22
CA PHE A 70 -19.79 -3.43 -1.50
C PHE A 70 -20.69 -3.34 -0.27
N SER A 71 -20.39 -2.42 0.66
CA SER A 71 -21.18 -2.20 1.86
C SER A 71 -20.77 -0.90 2.57
N TYR A 72 -21.73 -0.28 3.24
CA TYR A 72 -21.48 0.87 4.13
C TYR A 72 -21.22 0.47 5.59
N HIS A 73 -21.41 -0.80 5.94
CA HIS A 73 -21.26 -1.30 7.30
C HIS A 73 -19.89 -1.94 7.52
N ARG A 74 -19.20 -1.52 8.60
CA ARG A 74 -17.86 -2.03 8.95
C ARG A 74 -17.85 -3.56 9.11
N ALA A 75 -18.86 -4.14 9.75
CA ALA A 75 -18.97 -5.58 9.99
C ALA A 75 -19.12 -6.43 8.71
N ALA A 76 -19.49 -5.82 7.58
CA ALA A 76 -19.58 -6.54 6.31
C ALA A 76 -18.19 -6.87 5.72
N PHE A 77 -17.14 -6.19 6.21
CA PHE A 77 -15.77 -6.41 5.76
C PHE A 77 -15.05 -7.36 6.73
N PRO A 78 -14.58 -8.53 6.28
CA PRO A 78 -13.95 -9.53 7.15
C PRO A 78 -12.73 -8.98 7.90
N PHE A 79 -11.93 -8.13 7.26
CA PHE A 79 -10.73 -7.54 7.85
C PHE A 79 -11.04 -6.55 8.98
N PHE A 80 -12.19 -5.87 8.96
CA PHE A 80 -12.60 -5.01 10.08
C PHE A 80 -13.21 -5.82 11.22
N ALA A 81 -14.08 -6.79 10.90
CA ALA A 81 -14.67 -7.67 11.90
C ALA A 81 -13.59 -8.42 12.72
N LEU A 82 -12.56 -8.94 12.04
CA LEU A 82 -11.44 -9.61 12.69
C LEU A 82 -10.62 -8.67 13.59
N HIS A 83 -10.41 -7.42 13.18
CA HIS A 83 -9.70 -6.44 14.01
C HIS A 83 -10.47 -6.07 15.29
N GLU A 84 -11.81 -6.12 15.23
CA GLU A 84 -12.70 -5.85 16.36
C GLU A 84 -12.98 -7.08 17.24
N GLY A 85 -12.36 -8.22 16.94
CA GLY A 85 -12.56 -9.47 17.70
C GLY A 85 -13.93 -10.11 17.47
N ALA A 86 -14.68 -9.70 16.43
CA ALA A 86 -15.92 -10.33 16.07
C ALA A 86 -15.65 -11.73 15.47
N PRO A 87 -16.44 -12.75 15.83
CA PRO A 87 -16.29 -14.07 15.23
C PRO A 87 -16.55 -13.98 13.72
N PRO A 88 -15.77 -14.69 12.89
CA PRO A 88 -16.04 -14.74 11.46
C PRO A 88 -17.42 -15.35 11.21
N SER A 89 -18.12 -14.87 10.18
CA SER A 89 -19.35 -15.50 9.71
C SER A 89 -19.09 -16.99 9.40
N GLU A 90 -20.00 -17.87 9.80
CA GLU A 90 -19.96 -19.30 9.46
C GLU A 90 -20.01 -19.54 7.93
N LYS A 91 -20.47 -18.54 7.17
CA LYS A 91 -20.58 -18.60 5.71
C LYS A 91 -19.85 -17.41 5.09
N PHE A 92 -18.81 -17.68 4.31
CA PHE A 92 -18.13 -16.67 3.50
C PHE A 92 -17.61 -17.28 2.19
N THR A 93 -17.36 -16.42 1.21
CA THR A 93 -16.70 -16.78 -0.06
C THR A 93 -15.48 -15.89 -0.22
N ALA A 94 -14.29 -16.49 -0.24
CA ALA A 94 -13.05 -15.79 -0.52
C ALA A 94 -12.63 -16.01 -1.98
N VAL A 95 -12.26 -14.94 -2.67
CA VAL A 95 -11.72 -14.99 -4.03
C VAL A 95 -10.25 -14.64 -3.97
N ILE A 96 -9.40 -15.57 -4.41
CA ILE A 96 -7.94 -15.39 -4.46
C ILE A 96 -7.53 -15.27 -5.92
N LEU A 97 -6.97 -14.12 -6.32
CA LEU A 97 -6.45 -13.93 -7.66
C LEU A 97 -5.00 -14.39 -7.72
N ALA A 98 -4.72 -15.47 -8.44
CA ALA A 98 -3.36 -15.90 -8.75
C ALA A 98 -2.87 -15.24 -10.05
N ARG A 99 -1.68 -14.63 -10.03
CA ARG A 99 -1.00 -14.07 -11.21
C ARG A 99 0.40 -14.65 -11.33
N THR A 100 0.83 -14.98 -12.54
CA THR A 100 2.22 -15.34 -12.87
C THR A 100 3.05 -14.06 -13.06
N PRO A 101 4.23 -13.93 -12.42
CA PRO A 101 5.08 -12.75 -12.63
C PRO A 101 5.69 -12.76 -14.04
N ILE A 102 5.72 -11.58 -14.68
CA ILE A 102 6.42 -11.39 -15.95
C ILE A 102 7.90 -11.20 -15.63
N ILE A 103 8.74 -12.17 -15.98
CA ILE A 103 10.19 -12.07 -15.84
C ILE A 103 10.71 -11.29 -17.06
N SER A 104 10.99 -9.99 -16.89
CA SER A 104 11.68 -9.20 -17.89
C SER A 104 13.18 -9.49 -17.82
N ILE A 105 13.67 -10.38 -18.69
CA ILE A 105 15.11 -10.60 -18.87
C ILE A 105 15.64 -9.48 -19.78
N SER A 106 15.94 -8.31 -19.20
CA SER A 106 16.83 -7.34 -19.84
C SER A 106 18.26 -7.65 -19.40
N ALA A 107 18.97 -8.45 -20.19
CA ALA A 107 20.41 -8.61 -20.04
C ALA A 107 21.13 -7.41 -20.67
N PRO A 108 22.18 -6.84 -20.05
CA PRO A 108 23.07 -5.94 -20.75
C PRO A 108 24.10 -6.77 -21.54
N SER A 109 24.22 -6.47 -22.82
CA SER A 109 25.43 -6.78 -23.62
C SER A 109 26.56 -5.80 -23.32
#